data_AF-A0A0H3KKR8-F1
#
_entry.id   AF-A0A0H3KKR8-F1
#
_cell.length_a   1.000
_cell.length_b   1.000
_cell.length_c   1.000
_cell.angle_alpha   90.00
_cell.angle_beta   90.00
_cell.angle_gamma   90.00
#
_symmetry.space_group_name_H-M   'P 1'
#
loop_
_entity.id
_entity.type
_entity.pdbx_description
1 polymer ?
#
loop_
_entity_poly.entity_id
_entity_poly.type
_entity_poly.pdbx_seq_one_letter_code
_entity_poly.pdbx_strand_id
1 'polypeptide(L)'
;MLLELGKFSSPNWIEPFNHPTDVAVANDGEIYVTDGYGNARVHRFAADGTYIGGWGQHGNKTGEFSCPHGIWIDEDVGRVLAVDRDNDRVQVFDRSGQYLSEWTGFRRPMDIWGTPNGTFYIVDQAPGLSIVDRNGRLRARARMYPTYSHGIGGDANGNLFVAAQGPSRVVRLERLDNEE
;
A
#
# COMPACT_ATOMS: atom_id res chain seq x y z
N MET A 1 -21.46 -4.05 -17.22
CA MET A 1 -21.67 -4.51 -15.83
C MET A 1 -20.44 -4.08 -15.05
N LEU A 2 -20.61 -3.40 -13.92
CA LEU A 2 -19.50 -3.05 -13.03
C LEU A 2 -19.12 -4.31 -12.22
N LEU A 3 -17.82 -4.57 -12.05
CA LEU A 3 -17.36 -5.65 -11.18
C LEU A 3 -17.53 -5.20 -9.72
N GLU A 4 -18.18 -6.03 -8.90
CA GLU A 4 -18.36 -5.80 -7.47
C GLU A 4 -17.73 -6.97 -6.70
N LEU A 5 -16.94 -6.66 -5.68
CA LEU A 5 -16.35 -7.64 -4.76
C LEU A 5 -16.96 -7.45 -3.38
N GLY A 6 -17.39 -8.55 -2.75
CA GLY A 6 -17.99 -8.53 -1.43
C GLY A 6 -19.42 -8.00 -1.41
N LYS A 7 -19.92 -7.68 -0.20
CA LYS A 7 -21.28 -7.17 0.01
C LYS A 7 -21.29 -6.08 1.07
N PHE A 8 -21.77 -4.90 0.71
CA PHE A 8 -21.87 -3.77 1.65
C PHE A 8 -22.70 -4.13 2.89
N SER A 9 -22.28 -3.62 4.06
CA SER A 9 -22.90 -3.89 5.38
C SER A 9 -22.99 -5.37 5.79
N SER A 10 -22.21 -6.26 5.18
CA SER A 10 -22.14 -7.69 5.52
C SER A 10 -20.70 -8.10 5.82
N PRO A 11 -20.12 -7.65 6.95
CA PRO A 11 -18.73 -7.95 7.28
C PRO A 11 -18.54 -9.44 7.57
N ASN A 12 -17.41 -10.01 7.10
CA ASN A 12 -17.05 -11.40 7.32
C ASN A 12 -15.70 -11.50 8.04
N TRP A 13 -15.65 -12.26 9.13
CA TRP A 13 -14.39 -12.55 9.82
C TRP A 13 -13.55 -13.53 9.00
N ILE A 14 -12.27 -13.24 8.82
CA ILE A 14 -11.27 -14.01 8.06
C ILE A 14 -11.52 -14.02 6.54
N GLU A 15 -12.77 -14.11 6.10
CA GLU A 15 -13.18 -14.05 4.70
C GLU A 15 -13.38 -12.61 4.21
N PRO A 16 -13.26 -12.34 2.90
CA PRO A 16 -13.54 -11.02 2.34
C PRO A 16 -15.01 -10.59 2.59
N PHE A 17 -15.29 -9.39 3.09
CA PHE A 17 -14.40 -8.39 3.69
C PHE A 17 -14.91 -7.97 5.07
N ASN A 18 -14.04 -7.37 5.88
CA ASN A 18 -14.39 -6.73 7.15
C ASN A 18 -13.60 -5.43 7.35
N HIS A 19 -14.13 -4.34 6.77
CA HIS A 19 -13.49 -3.02 6.70
C HIS A 19 -12.16 -3.02 5.92
N PRO A 20 -12.22 -3.27 4.60
CA PRO A 20 -11.05 -3.20 3.75
C PRO A 20 -10.51 -1.78 3.63
N THR A 21 -9.19 -1.67 3.43
CA THR A 21 -8.43 -0.42 3.52
C THR A 21 -7.99 0.09 2.15
N ASP A 22 -7.50 -0.79 1.28
CA ASP A 22 -6.95 -0.41 -0.02
C ASP A 22 -6.96 -1.57 -1.03
N VAL A 23 -6.81 -1.25 -2.32
CA VAL A 23 -6.85 -2.20 -3.44
C VAL A 23 -5.79 -1.88 -4.50
N ALA A 24 -5.10 -2.92 -4.97
CA ALA A 24 -4.23 -2.85 -6.15
C ALA A 24 -4.70 -3.87 -7.20
N VAL A 25 -4.68 -3.44 -8.47
CA VAL A 25 -5.02 -4.28 -9.62
C VAL A 25 -3.76 -4.46 -10.46
N ALA A 26 -3.44 -5.71 -10.75
CA ALA A 26 -2.29 -6.08 -11.54
C ALA A 26 -2.52 -5.90 -13.05
N ASN A 27 -1.44 -5.94 -13.83
CA ASN A 27 -1.51 -5.86 -15.30
C ASN A 27 -2.30 -7.03 -15.94
N ASP A 28 -2.29 -8.20 -15.32
CA ASP A 28 -3.08 -9.37 -15.72
C ASP A 28 -4.52 -9.34 -15.18
N GLY A 29 -4.87 -8.29 -14.43
CA GLY A 29 -6.18 -8.07 -13.85
C GLY A 29 -6.39 -8.73 -12.49
N GLU A 30 -5.42 -9.48 -11.94
CA GLU A 30 -5.57 -9.97 -10.57
C GLU A 30 -5.69 -8.81 -9.57
N ILE A 31 -6.53 -8.99 -8.57
CA ILE A 31 -6.90 -7.94 -7.63
C ILE A 31 -6.41 -8.34 -6.24
N TYR A 32 -5.71 -7.43 -5.57
CA TYR A 32 -5.23 -7.61 -4.22
C TYR A 32 -5.84 -6.53 -3.32
N VAL A 33 -6.42 -6.94 -2.20
CA VAL A 33 -7.13 -6.05 -1.28
C VAL A 33 -6.57 -6.22 0.12
N THR A 34 -6.11 -5.15 0.75
CA THR A 34 -5.81 -5.18 2.19
C THR A 34 -7.10 -5.04 2.98
N ASP A 35 -7.32 -5.98 3.89
CA ASP A 35 -8.48 -5.99 4.78
C ASP A 35 -8.09 -5.59 6.20
N GLY A 36 -7.75 -4.30 6.31
CA GLY A 36 -6.87 -3.82 7.36
C GLY A 36 -7.50 -3.61 8.72
N TYR A 37 -8.75 -3.16 8.76
CA TYR A 37 -9.36 -2.73 10.01
C TYR A 37 -10.02 -3.87 10.79
N GLY A 38 -10.49 -4.93 10.11
CA GLY A 38 -11.18 -6.05 10.77
C GLY A 38 -10.51 -7.42 10.62
N ASN A 39 -9.77 -7.68 9.54
CA ASN A 39 -9.23 -9.02 9.26
C ASN A 39 -7.71 -9.13 9.38
N ALA A 40 -6.95 -8.05 9.23
CA ALA A 40 -5.49 -8.04 9.15
C ALA A 40 -4.94 -9.03 8.12
N ARG A 41 -5.50 -8.96 6.91
CA ARG A 41 -5.23 -9.88 5.79
C ARG A 41 -5.01 -9.14 4.48
N VAL A 42 -4.40 -9.83 3.53
CA VAL A 42 -4.45 -9.50 2.11
C VAL A 42 -5.29 -10.58 1.42
N HIS A 43 -6.32 -10.15 0.68
CA HIS A 43 -7.14 -11.02 -0.17
C HIS A 43 -6.73 -10.89 -1.62
N ARG A 44 -6.77 -12.00 -2.35
CA ARG A 44 -6.42 -12.10 -3.76
C ARG A 44 -7.60 -12.64 -4.56
N PHE A 45 -7.89 -11.99 -5.68
CA PHE A 45 -8.95 -12.34 -6.62
C PHE A 45 -8.40 -12.44 -8.04
N ALA A 46 -9.03 -13.28 -8.85
CA ALA A 46 -8.82 -13.29 -10.29
C ALA A 46 -9.43 -12.03 -10.94
N ALA A 47 -9.10 -11.80 -12.21
CA ALA A 47 -9.59 -10.65 -12.98
C ALA A 47 -11.12 -10.59 -13.14
N ASP A 48 -11.80 -11.72 -13.00
CA ASP A 48 -13.26 -11.81 -13.02
C ASP A 48 -13.91 -11.63 -11.63
N GLY A 49 -13.10 -11.39 -10.60
CA GLY A 49 -13.54 -11.25 -9.20
C GLY A 49 -13.68 -12.55 -8.43
N THR A 50 -13.32 -13.70 -9.01
CA THR A 50 -13.29 -14.97 -8.28
C THR A 50 -12.25 -14.91 -7.16
N TYR A 51 -12.65 -15.20 -5.92
CA TYR A 51 -11.73 -15.24 -4.78
C TYR A 51 -10.78 -16.43 -4.91
N ILE A 52 -9.48 -16.16 -4.93
CA ILE A 52 -8.42 -17.18 -5.04
C ILE A 52 -7.97 -17.61 -3.64
N GLY A 53 -7.92 -16.67 -2.70
CA GLY A 53 -7.44 -16.91 -1.34
C GLY A 53 -6.80 -15.66 -0.74
N GLY A 54 -6.12 -15.81 0.38
CA GLY A 54 -5.45 -14.69 1.04
C GLY A 54 -4.50 -15.15 2.12
N TRP A 55 -3.69 -14.23 2.62
CA TRP A 55 -2.70 -14.46 3.67
C TRP A 55 -2.78 -13.37 4.74
N GLY A 56 -2.13 -13.63 5.87
CA GLY A 56 -2.15 -12.73 7.03
C GLY A 56 -3.05 -13.21 8.16
N GLN A 57 -2.75 -12.70 9.35
CA GLN A 57 -3.54 -12.81 10.55
C GLN A 57 -3.12 -11.69 11.50
N HIS A 58 -3.91 -11.41 12.52
CA HIS A 58 -3.55 -10.42 13.53
C HIS A 58 -2.22 -10.79 14.22
N GLY A 59 -1.29 -9.84 14.27
CA GLY A 59 -0.01 -10.02 14.96
C GLY A 59 1.07 -9.07 14.46
N ASN A 60 2.31 -9.34 14.86
CA ASN A 60 3.48 -8.50 14.55
C ASN A 60 4.69 -9.31 14.06
N LYS A 61 4.54 -10.63 13.90
CA LYS A 61 5.59 -11.48 13.33
C LYS A 61 5.57 -11.42 11.81
N THR A 62 6.56 -12.04 11.19
CA THR A 62 6.64 -12.23 9.74
C THR A 62 5.35 -12.86 9.19
N GLY A 63 4.74 -12.23 8.19
CA GLY A 63 3.50 -12.69 7.57
C GLY A 63 2.23 -12.41 8.38
N GLU A 64 2.34 -11.88 9.61
CA GLU A 64 1.21 -11.35 10.39
C GLU A 64 1.06 -9.85 10.14
N PHE A 65 -0.11 -9.28 10.40
CA PHE A 65 -0.36 -7.85 10.28
C PHE A 65 -1.10 -7.29 11.49
N SER A 66 -0.89 -6.01 11.78
CA SER A 66 -1.70 -5.30 12.79
C SER A 66 -2.78 -4.47 12.11
N CYS A 67 -2.41 -3.66 11.12
CA CYS A 67 -3.38 -2.95 10.28
C CYS A 67 -2.77 -2.73 8.89
N PRO A 68 -2.89 -3.72 7.97
CA PRO A 68 -2.45 -3.56 6.60
C PRO A 68 -3.33 -2.51 5.91
N HIS A 69 -2.77 -1.37 5.55
CA HIS A 69 -3.51 -0.17 5.19
C HIS A 69 -3.37 0.24 3.72
N GLY A 70 -2.19 0.08 3.14
CA GLY A 70 -1.93 0.36 1.72
C GLY A 70 -1.36 -0.86 1.01
N ILE A 71 -1.55 -0.96 -0.30
CA ILE A 71 -1.05 -2.08 -1.09
C ILE A 71 -0.54 -1.64 -2.47
N TRP A 72 0.58 -2.22 -2.90
CA TRP A 72 1.15 -1.95 -4.22
C TRP A 72 1.71 -3.21 -4.87
N ILE A 73 1.74 -3.23 -6.20
CA ILE A 73 2.29 -4.33 -6.99
C ILE A 73 3.51 -3.81 -7.77
N ASP A 74 4.69 -4.33 -7.48
CA ASP A 74 5.89 -4.10 -8.30
C ASP A 74 5.87 -5.10 -9.46
N GLU A 75 5.21 -4.70 -10.54
CA GLU A 75 4.96 -5.52 -11.73
C GLU A 75 6.26 -6.05 -12.37
N ASP A 76 7.34 -5.25 -12.37
CA ASP A 76 8.59 -5.64 -13.05
C ASP A 76 9.24 -6.90 -12.47
N VAL A 77 8.97 -7.18 -11.19
CA VAL A 77 9.57 -8.31 -10.45
C VAL A 77 8.53 -9.19 -9.76
N GLY A 78 7.23 -8.95 -10.02
CA GLY A 78 6.14 -9.76 -9.49
C GLY A 78 6.06 -9.78 -7.97
N ARG A 79 6.13 -8.62 -7.32
CA ARG A 79 6.01 -8.50 -5.84
C ARG A 79 4.75 -7.77 -5.43
N VAL A 80 4.19 -8.17 -4.29
CA VAL A 80 3.09 -7.49 -3.60
C VAL A 80 3.62 -6.87 -2.32
N LEU A 81 3.47 -5.56 -2.17
CA LEU A 81 3.93 -4.79 -1.03
C LEU A 81 2.72 -4.36 -0.21
N ALA A 82 2.65 -4.80 1.04
CA ALA A 82 1.57 -4.46 1.96
C ALA A 82 2.10 -3.56 3.09
N VAL A 83 1.53 -2.37 3.21
CA VAL A 83 1.88 -1.37 4.23
C VAL A 83 1.18 -1.71 5.53
N ASP A 84 1.92 -2.13 6.55
CA ASP A 84 1.37 -2.50 7.86
C ASP A 84 1.52 -1.32 8.82
N ARG A 85 0.49 -0.47 8.83
CA ARG A 85 0.50 0.84 9.50
C ARG A 85 0.85 0.71 10.97
N ASP A 86 0.17 -0.17 11.67
CA ASP A 86 0.26 -0.24 13.14
C ASP A 86 1.48 -1.06 13.62
N ASN A 87 2.21 -1.71 12.71
CA ASN A 87 3.53 -2.32 12.96
C ASN A 87 4.71 -1.52 12.36
N ASP A 88 4.49 -0.29 11.87
CA ASP A 88 5.53 0.61 11.35
C ASP A 88 6.44 0.02 10.25
N ARG A 89 5.87 -0.82 9.36
CA ARG A 89 6.63 -1.55 8.34
C ARG A 89 5.89 -1.68 7.00
N VAL A 90 6.63 -2.07 5.97
CA VAL A 90 6.08 -2.61 4.71
C VAL A 90 6.55 -4.05 4.58
N GLN A 91 5.62 -4.99 4.40
CA GLN A 91 5.96 -6.38 4.12
C GLN A 91 5.88 -6.65 2.60
N VAL A 92 6.83 -7.43 2.09
CA VAL A 92 6.97 -7.75 0.67
C VAL A 92 6.74 -9.25 0.49
N PHE A 93 5.83 -9.57 -0.42
CA PHE A 93 5.44 -10.93 -0.78
C PHE A 93 5.63 -11.15 -2.28
N ASP A 94 5.66 -12.40 -2.71
CA ASP A 94 5.40 -12.72 -4.11
C ASP A 94 3.89 -12.65 -4.43
N ARG A 95 3.52 -12.84 -5.69
CA ARG A 95 2.12 -12.83 -6.15
C ARG A 95 1.24 -13.92 -5.53
N SER A 96 1.83 -14.98 -4.97
CA SER A 96 1.14 -16.09 -4.30
C SER A 96 0.93 -15.86 -2.80
N GLY A 97 1.54 -14.81 -2.24
CA GLY A 97 1.48 -14.49 -0.81
C GLY A 97 2.63 -15.08 0.00
N GLN A 98 3.68 -15.63 -0.64
CA GLN A 98 4.87 -16.07 0.08
C GLN A 98 5.68 -14.85 0.53
N TYR A 99 6.01 -14.80 1.81
CA TYR A 99 6.84 -13.73 2.37
C TYR A 99 8.25 -13.74 1.75
N LEU A 100 8.74 -12.56 1.36
CA LEU A 100 10.08 -12.36 0.80
C LEU A 100 10.98 -11.51 1.70
N SER A 101 10.48 -10.37 2.17
CA SER A 101 11.25 -9.42 3.00
C SER A 101 10.33 -8.41 3.69
N GLU A 102 10.89 -7.57 4.55
CA GLU A 102 10.18 -6.42 5.13
C GLU A 102 11.09 -5.19 5.20
N TRP A 103 10.49 -4.02 5.15
CA TRP A 103 11.15 -2.72 5.23
C TRP A 103 10.66 -1.99 6.48
N THR A 104 11.58 -1.42 7.24
CA THR A 104 11.29 -0.78 8.53
C THR A 104 11.80 0.66 8.58
N GLY A 105 11.51 1.36 9.69
CA GLY A 105 11.93 2.74 9.91
C GLY A 105 10.87 3.78 9.50
N PHE A 106 9.67 3.34 9.13
CA PHE A 106 8.51 4.19 8.88
C PHE A 106 7.84 4.62 10.19
N ARG A 107 6.84 5.50 10.11
CA ARG A 107 6.07 5.96 11.28
C ARG A 107 4.60 6.04 10.95
N ARG A 108 3.90 4.94 11.21
CA ARG A 108 2.51 4.69 10.83
C ARG A 108 2.34 4.94 9.33
N PRO A 109 3.03 4.16 8.48
CA PRO A 109 2.92 4.32 7.03
C PRO A 109 1.47 4.06 6.62
N MET A 110 0.95 4.90 5.74
CA MET A 110 -0.45 4.88 5.33
C MET A 110 -0.62 4.24 3.96
N ASP A 111 0.20 4.66 3.00
CA ASP A 111 0.06 4.26 1.61
C ASP A 111 1.40 4.29 0.89
N ILE A 112 1.47 3.59 -0.24
CA ILE A 112 2.67 3.36 -1.03
C ILE A 112 2.36 3.51 -2.52
N TRP A 113 3.25 4.21 -3.22
CA TRP A 113 3.23 4.27 -4.69
C TRP A 113 4.63 3.97 -5.24
N GLY A 114 4.69 3.18 -6.31
CA GLY A 114 5.95 2.74 -6.92
C GLY A 114 6.08 3.14 -8.38
N THR A 115 7.30 3.33 -8.84
CA THR A 115 7.64 3.55 -10.25
C THR A 115 8.24 2.28 -10.89
N PRO A 116 8.18 2.11 -12.22
CA PRO A 116 8.80 0.97 -12.94
C PRO A 116 10.33 0.87 -12.85
N ASN A 117 11.00 1.82 -12.18
CA ASN A 117 12.44 1.71 -11.90
C ASN A 117 12.73 1.17 -10.49
N GLY A 118 11.69 0.73 -9.76
CA GLY A 118 11.81 0.21 -8.41
C GLY A 118 12.09 1.29 -7.36
N THR A 119 11.59 2.51 -7.57
CA THR A 119 11.55 3.54 -6.53
C THR A 119 10.17 3.56 -5.91
N PHE A 120 10.09 3.58 -4.58
CA PHE A 120 8.84 3.59 -3.85
C PHE A 120 8.73 4.82 -2.95
N TYR A 121 7.53 5.35 -2.88
CA TYR A 121 7.15 6.53 -2.13
C TYR A 121 6.14 6.09 -1.08
N ILE A 122 6.54 6.17 0.19
CA ILE A 122 5.70 5.78 1.32
C ILE A 122 5.35 7.04 2.09
N VAL A 123 4.05 7.27 2.28
CA VAL A 123 3.56 8.38 3.10
C VAL A 123 3.25 7.91 4.51
N ASP A 124 3.67 8.69 5.50
CA ASP A 124 3.53 8.41 6.92
C ASP A 124 2.42 9.28 7.55
N GLN A 125 1.67 8.74 8.51
CA GLN A 125 0.71 9.54 9.30
C GLN A 125 1.45 10.59 10.15
N ALA A 126 2.70 10.32 10.52
CA ALA A 126 3.63 11.33 11.01
C ALA A 126 4.20 12.10 9.80
N PRO A 127 3.68 13.31 9.48
CA PRO A 127 3.62 13.93 8.15
C PRO A 127 4.96 13.91 7.41
N GLY A 128 5.21 12.81 6.72
CA GLY A 128 6.49 12.43 6.18
C GLY A 128 6.32 11.63 4.90
N LEU A 129 7.30 11.77 4.01
CA LEU A 129 7.42 11.02 2.77
C LEU A 129 8.78 10.35 2.78
N SER A 130 8.79 9.02 2.73
CA SER A 130 10.00 8.23 2.56
C SER A 130 10.12 7.78 1.11
N ILE A 131 11.30 7.98 0.53
CA ILE A 131 11.64 7.47 -0.81
C ILE A 131 12.62 6.33 -0.60
N VAL A 132 12.30 5.13 -1.06
CA VAL A 132 13.13 3.92 -0.91
C VAL A 132 13.38 3.26 -2.26
N ASP A 133 14.48 2.51 -2.38
CA ASP A 133 14.71 1.63 -3.53
C ASP A 133 13.99 0.28 -3.39
N ARG A 134 14.08 -0.57 -4.41
CA ARG A 134 13.42 -1.89 -4.51
C ARG A 134 13.80 -2.90 -3.42
N ASN A 135 14.82 -2.60 -2.62
CA ASN A 135 15.22 -3.39 -1.48
C ASN A 135 14.84 -2.73 -0.14
N GLY A 136 14.02 -1.66 -0.18
CA GLY A 136 13.60 -0.92 0.99
C GLY A 136 14.65 0.03 1.55
N ARG A 137 15.78 0.22 0.85
CA ARG A 137 16.82 1.12 1.35
C ARG A 137 16.39 2.57 1.12
N LEU A 138 16.39 3.34 2.20
CA LEU A 138 16.07 4.76 2.18
C LEU A 138 17.00 5.55 1.26
N ARG A 139 16.40 6.29 0.33
CA ARG A 139 17.06 7.22 -0.59
C ARG A 139 16.92 8.66 -0.13
N ALA A 140 15.75 9.04 0.36
CA ALA A 140 15.47 10.39 0.86
C ALA A 140 14.26 10.39 1.80
N ARG A 141 14.12 11.48 2.57
CA ARG A 141 12.88 11.82 3.28
C ARG A 141 12.52 13.28 3.06
N ALA A 142 11.24 13.54 2.92
CA ALA A 142 10.68 14.89 3.01
C ALA A 142 9.71 14.97 4.18
N ARG A 143 9.68 16.11 4.86
CA ARG A 143 8.64 16.42 5.84
C ARG A 143 7.50 17.13 5.12
N MET A 144 6.29 16.62 5.26
CA MET A 144 5.13 17.10 4.54
C MET A 144 4.24 18.05 5.35
N TYR A 145 4.64 18.41 6.58
CA TYR A 145 3.84 19.26 7.47
C TYR A 145 3.40 20.57 6.79
N PRO A 146 2.13 21.00 6.93
CA PRO A 146 1.06 20.44 7.77
C PRO A 146 0.20 19.36 7.08
N THR A 147 0.68 18.71 6.03
CA THR A 147 -0.07 17.70 5.26
C THR A 147 -0.06 16.35 5.98
N TYR A 148 -1.20 15.93 6.50
CA TYR A 148 -1.41 14.60 7.09
C TYR A 148 -1.93 13.64 6.02
N SER A 149 -0.99 12.98 5.35
CA SER A 149 -1.24 12.07 4.25
C SER A 149 -2.04 10.84 4.66
N HIS A 150 -2.90 10.37 3.75
CA HIS A 150 -3.63 9.11 3.85
C HIS A 150 -3.47 8.25 2.60
N GLY A 151 -3.40 8.88 1.42
CA GLY A 151 -3.17 8.19 0.15
C GLY A 151 -2.12 8.89 -0.70
N ILE A 152 -1.46 8.13 -1.57
CA ILE A 152 -0.48 8.62 -2.53
C ILE A 152 -0.68 7.95 -3.89
N GLY A 153 -0.56 8.74 -4.95
CA GLY A 153 -0.42 8.25 -6.32
C GLY A 153 0.61 9.08 -7.06
N GLY A 154 0.97 8.66 -8.27
CA GLY A 154 1.86 9.43 -9.13
C GLY A 154 1.51 9.27 -10.60
N ASP A 155 2.08 10.15 -11.43
CA ASP A 155 1.90 10.13 -12.88
C ASP A 155 3.18 9.70 -13.61
N ALA A 156 3.07 9.57 -14.95
CA ALA A 156 4.17 9.17 -15.82
C ALA A 156 5.35 10.17 -15.85
N ASN A 157 5.14 11.42 -15.39
CA ASN A 157 6.18 12.44 -15.31
C ASN A 157 6.90 12.41 -13.94
N GLY A 158 6.47 11.54 -13.03
CA GLY A 158 7.03 11.43 -11.68
C GLY A 158 6.50 12.48 -10.69
N ASN A 159 5.39 13.15 -11.02
CA ASN A 159 4.68 13.96 -10.02
C ASN A 159 3.99 13.04 -9.02
N LEU A 160 3.94 13.45 -7.75
CA LEU A 160 3.19 12.74 -6.72
C LEU A 160 1.94 13.52 -6.35
N PHE A 161 0.84 12.81 -6.11
CA PHE A 161 -0.44 13.33 -5.65
C PHE A 161 -0.74 12.72 -4.30
N VAL A 162 -0.77 13.55 -3.25
CA VAL A 162 -0.97 13.08 -1.88
C VAL A 162 -2.32 13.57 -1.38
N ALA A 163 -3.20 12.63 -1.05
CA ALA A 163 -4.49 12.91 -0.42
C ALA A 163 -4.28 13.11 1.09
N ALA A 164 -4.73 14.26 1.60
CA ALA A 164 -4.51 14.65 2.99
C ALA A 164 -5.82 14.70 3.78
N GLN A 165 -5.81 14.11 4.98
CA GLN A 165 -6.91 14.21 5.95
C GLN A 165 -6.99 15.61 6.57
N GLY A 166 -5.84 16.27 6.70
CA GLY A 166 -5.71 17.60 7.27
C GLY A 166 -4.58 18.35 6.59
N PRO A 167 -4.81 19.55 6.05
CA PRO A 167 -6.12 20.06 5.60
C PRO A 167 -6.72 19.17 4.49
N SER A 168 -8.04 19.13 4.34
CA SER A 168 -8.75 18.32 3.32
C SER A 168 -8.46 18.81 1.90
N ARG A 169 -7.42 18.26 1.27
CA ARG A 169 -6.99 18.59 -0.10
C ARG A 169 -6.14 17.47 -0.68
N VAL A 170 -5.92 17.53 -1.99
CA VAL A 170 -4.83 16.82 -2.66
C VAL A 170 -3.67 17.78 -2.85
N VAL A 171 -2.46 17.36 -2.48
CA VAL A 171 -1.22 18.10 -2.71
C VAL A 171 -0.46 17.45 -3.86
N ARG A 172 -0.15 18.22 -4.90
CA ARG A 172 0.78 17.80 -5.94
C ARG A 172 2.20 18.15 -5.49
N LEU A 173 3.09 17.17 -5.52
CA LEU A 173 4.53 17.35 -5.33
C LEU A 173 5.21 17.14 -6.68
N GLU A 174 5.97 18.15 -7.08
CA GLU A 174 6.75 18.13 -8.31
C GLU A 174 8.21 17.99 -7.93
N ARG A 175 8.96 17.22 -8.72
CA ARG A 175 10.41 17.21 -8.59
C ARG A 175 10.91 18.55 -9.11
N LEU A 176 11.59 19.31 -8.26
CA LEU A 176 12.35 20.46 -8.74
C LEU A 176 13.54 19.93 -9.51
N ASP A 177 13.67 20.33 -10.77
CA ASP A 177 14.95 20.21 -11.46
C ASP A 177 15.93 21.10 -10.69
N ASN A 178 17.07 20.54 -10.28
CA ASN A 178 18.11 21.34 -9.67
C ASN A 178 18.57 22.33 -10.75
N GLU A 179 18.26 23.62 -10.59
CA GLU A 179 19.12 24.64 -11.17
C GLU A 179 20.48 24.51 -10.45
N GLU A 180 21.54 24.28 -11.23
CA GLU A 180 22.93 24.28 -10.75
C GLU A 180 23.32 25.62 -10.10
#